data_AF-A0A5N9BUV4-F1
#
_entry.id   AF-A0A5N9BUV4-F1
#
_cell.length_a   1.000
_cell.length_b   1.000
_cell.length_c   1.000
_cell.angle_alpha   90.00
_cell.angle_beta   90.00
_cell.angle_gamma   90.00
#
_symmetry.space_group_name_H-M   'P 1'
#
loop_
_entity.id
_entity.type
_entity.pdbx_description
1 polymer ?
#
loop_
_entity_poly.entity_id
_entity_poly.type
_entity_poly.pdbx_seq_one_letter_code
_entity_poly.pdbx_strand_id
1 'polypeptide(L)'
;MIIRVIRPLLVLSVTVIFTITSISCSAEGVSLEEFSGLSTQLQATENQLKELQIKLADSEFRVTQYENTLRQYTTIVDADYPNLLKRVEQARLIMEMITVSASYQQGLVTDSEMMSVIANVEKIDSTVVKEGVIQMMADGSIMNEDEAGELVTSWLNEVHRLLQ
;
A
#
# COMPACT_ATOMS: atom_id res chain seq x y z
N MET A 1 21.61 -4.79 -5.55
CA MET A 1 23.04 -4.51 -5.23
C MET A 1 23.67 -5.53 -4.27
N ILE A 2 22.88 -6.25 -3.46
CA ILE A 2 23.35 -7.19 -2.42
C ILE A 2 23.93 -8.50 -3.00
N ILE A 3 23.39 -9.01 -4.12
CA ILE A 3 23.84 -10.27 -4.76
C ILE A 3 25.31 -10.19 -5.27
N ARG A 4 25.83 -9.00 -5.58
CA ARG A 4 27.22 -8.83 -6.05
C ARG A 4 28.28 -8.95 -4.95
N VAL A 5 27.92 -8.81 -3.68
CA VAL A 5 28.89 -8.78 -2.57
C VAL A 5 29.13 -10.17 -1.97
N ILE A 6 28.17 -11.10 -2.10
CA ILE A 6 28.24 -12.44 -1.50
C ILE A 6 29.17 -13.38 -2.29
N ARG A 7 29.18 -13.27 -3.63
CA ARG A 7 30.02 -14.10 -4.51
C ARG A 7 31.53 -14.02 -4.22
N PRO A 8 32.16 -12.84 -4.07
CA PRO A 8 33.59 -12.77 -3.78
C PRO A 8 33.94 -13.22 -2.35
N LEU A 9 33.01 -13.11 -1.39
CA LEU A 9 33.27 -13.50 0.01
C LEU A 9 33.36 -15.02 0.20
N LEU A 10 32.54 -15.79 -0.52
CA LEU A 10 32.57 -17.26 -0.50
C LEU A 10 33.81 -17.83 -1.21
N VAL A 11 34.31 -17.15 -2.25
CA VAL A 11 35.55 -17.58 -2.93
C VAL A 11 36.76 -17.33 -2.02
N LEU A 12 36.77 -16.22 -1.26
CA LEU A 12 37.85 -15.91 -0.34
C LEU A 12 37.97 -16.92 0.81
N SER A 13 36.85 -17.41 1.37
CA SER A 13 36.86 -18.38 2.46
C SER A 13 37.31 -19.78 2.04
N VAL A 14 36.99 -20.21 0.82
CA VAL A 14 37.49 -21.50 0.27
C VAL A 14 38.99 -21.46 0.00
N THR A 15 39.53 -20.30 -0.38
CA THR A 15 40.97 -20.17 -0.69
C THR A 15 41.84 -20.17 0.58
N VAL A 16 41.33 -19.64 1.70
CA VAL A 16 42.05 -19.62 2.99
C VAL A 16 42.22 -21.02 3.58
N ILE A 17 41.26 -21.93 3.35
CA ILE A 17 41.36 -23.34 3.78
C ILE A 17 42.43 -24.09 2.97
N PHE A 18 42.61 -23.74 1.69
CA PHE A 18 43.62 -24.39 0.83
C PHE A 18 45.06 -23.90 1.05
N THR A 19 45.26 -22.75 1.71
CA THR A 19 46.61 -22.24 2.03
C THR A 19 47.22 -22.80 3.32
N ILE A 20 46.46 -23.56 4.11
CA ILE A 20 46.96 -24.17 5.37
C ILE A 20 47.69 -25.50 5.09
N THR A 21 47.59 -26.08 3.90
CA THR A 21 48.29 -27.32 3.53
C THR A 21 49.77 -27.14 3.16
N SER A 22 50.32 -25.92 3.21
CA SER A 22 51.73 -25.66 2.88
C SER A 22 52.59 -25.13 4.03
N ILE A 23 52.10 -25.10 5.27
CA ILE A 23 52.93 -24.79 6.44
C ILE A 23 53.47 -26.10 7.01
N SER A 24 54.74 -26.39 6.65
CA SER A 24 55.71 -27.28 7.28
C SER A 24 55.19 -28.50 8.08
N CYS A 25 55.53 -29.68 7.57
CA CYS A 25 55.63 -30.92 8.34
C CYS A 25 56.54 -30.75 9.57
N SER A 26 55.97 -30.40 10.73
CA SER A 26 56.50 -30.82 12.03
C SER A 26 55.93 -32.20 12.34
N ALA A 27 56.82 -33.15 12.65
CA ALA A 27 56.55 -34.56 12.81
C ALA A 27 55.79 -34.91 14.11
N GLU A 28 54.54 -34.47 14.21
CA GLU A 28 53.51 -35.15 15.00
C GLU A 28 52.42 -35.53 14.00
N GLY A 29 52.44 -36.79 13.58
CA GLY A 29 51.45 -37.30 12.63
C GLY A 29 50.07 -37.13 13.24
N VAL A 30 49.20 -36.37 12.56
CA VAL A 30 47.78 -36.28 12.90
C VAL A 30 47.27 -37.69 13.10
N SER A 31 46.78 -37.98 14.31
CA SER A 31 46.31 -39.32 14.64
C SER A 31 45.14 -39.68 13.73
N LEU A 32 44.97 -40.97 13.43
CA LEU A 32 43.85 -41.44 12.61
C LEU A 32 42.49 -41.01 13.21
N GLU A 33 42.42 -40.85 14.53
CA GLU A 33 41.27 -40.32 15.26
C GLU A 33 41.02 -38.82 15.00
N GLU A 34 42.05 -37.98 14.97
CA GLU A 34 41.91 -36.56 14.64
C GLU A 34 41.47 -36.35 13.18
N PHE A 35 41.98 -37.17 12.25
CA PHE A 35 41.54 -37.16 10.86
C PHE A 35 40.09 -37.63 10.71
N SER A 36 39.70 -38.69 11.42
CA SER A 36 38.31 -39.18 11.50
C SER A 36 37.36 -38.10 12.06
N GLY A 37 37.80 -37.39 13.11
CA GLY A 37 37.06 -36.28 13.72
C GLY A 37 36.86 -35.12 12.74
N LEU A 38 37.92 -34.70 12.05
CA LEU A 38 37.87 -33.66 10.99
C LEU A 38 36.95 -34.07 9.83
N SER A 39 37.02 -35.32 9.37
CA SER A 39 36.14 -35.84 8.32
C SER A 39 34.67 -35.77 8.73
N THR A 40 34.36 -36.10 9.98
CA THR A 40 33.00 -36.06 10.53
C THR A 40 32.48 -34.61 10.63
N GLN A 41 33.34 -33.69 11.10
CA GLN A 41 33.00 -32.26 11.18
C GLN A 41 32.80 -31.62 9.81
N LEU A 42 33.63 -32.00 8.82
CA LEU A 42 33.49 -31.54 7.44
C LEU A 42 32.15 -32.00 6.86
N GLN A 43 31.79 -33.27 7.06
CA GLN A 43 30.51 -33.82 6.60
C GLN A 43 29.31 -33.15 7.29
N ALA A 44 29.40 -32.84 8.58
CA ALA A 44 28.38 -32.08 9.29
C ALA A 44 28.24 -30.65 8.73
N THR A 45 29.37 -30.01 8.41
CA THR A 45 29.40 -28.66 7.81
C THR A 45 28.83 -28.66 6.40
N GLU A 46 29.12 -29.67 5.58
CA GLU A 46 28.51 -29.84 4.24
C GLU A 46 26.99 -30.00 4.33
N ASN A 47 26.51 -30.75 5.33
CA ASN A 47 25.07 -30.90 5.55
C ASN A 47 24.41 -29.59 5.98
N GLN A 48 25.03 -28.84 6.89
CA GLN A 48 24.56 -27.51 7.28
C GLN A 48 24.56 -26.52 6.10
N LEU A 49 25.59 -26.58 5.24
CA LEU A 49 25.67 -25.74 4.05
C LEU A 49 24.51 -26.04 3.08
N LYS A 50 24.20 -27.32 2.86
CA LYS A 50 23.04 -27.73 2.03
C LYS A 50 21.73 -27.25 2.63
N GLU A 51 21.55 -27.38 3.94
CA GLU A 51 20.34 -26.89 4.62
C GLU A 51 20.19 -25.37 4.50
N LEU A 52 21.29 -24.61 4.64
CA LEU A 52 21.29 -23.16 4.44
C LEU A 52 20.99 -22.78 3.00
N GLN A 53 21.50 -23.51 2.02
CA GLN A 53 21.17 -23.29 0.60
C GLN A 53 19.68 -23.49 0.33
N ILE A 54 19.06 -24.51 0.92
CA ILE A 54 17.62 -24.76 0.81
C ILE A 54 16.82 -23.62 1.47
N LYS A 55 17.18 -23.22 2.69
CA LYS A 55 16.52 -22.10 3.39
C LYS A 55 16.67 -20.78 2.64
N LEU A 56 17.83 -20.54 2.02
CA LEU A 56 18.04 -19.36 1.20
C LEU A 56 17.13 -19.36 -0.02
N ALA A 57 17.04 -20.49 -0.74
CA ALA A 57 16.14 -20.62 -1.90
C ALA A 57 14.67 -20.43 -1.52
N ASP A 58 14.22 -20.98 -0.39
CA ASP A 58 12.86 -20.77 0.14
C ASP A 58 12.62 -19.29 0.49
N SER A 59 13.57 -18.65 1.15
CA SER A 59 13.49 -17.22 1.48
C SER A 59 13.42 -16.34 0.23
N GLU A 60 14.25 -16.60 -0.78
CA GLU A 60 14.24 -15.88 -2.07
C GLU A 60 12.89 -16.03 -2.79
N PHE A 61 12.32 -17.23 -2.77
CA PHE A 61 10.98 -17.48 -3.29
C PHE A 61 9.91 -16.67 -2.53
N ARG A 62 9.96 -16.66 -1.19
CA ARG A 62 9.03 -15.87 -0.36
C ARG A 62 9.16 -14.37 -0.58
N VAL A 63 10.37 -13.85 -0.73
CA VAL A 63 10.60 -12.44 -1.09
C VAL A 63 9.96 -12.11 -2.42
N THR A 64 10.13 -12.96 -3.43
CA THR A 64 9.51 -12.77 -4.75
C THR A 64 7.97 -12.76 -4.65
N GLN A 65 7.38 -13.62 -3.82
CA GLN A 65 5.94 -13.61 -3.56
C GLN A 65 5.49 -12.29 -2.91
N TYR A 66 6.20 -11.81 -1.89
CA TYR A 66 5.89 -10.53 -1.26
C TYR A 66 6.02 -9.34 -2.22
N GLU A 67 7.03 -9.32 -3.08
CA GLU A 67 7.19 -8.28 -4.11
C GLU A 67 6.04 -8.28 -5.12
N ASN A 68 5.55 -9.46 -5.52
CA ASN A 68 4.38 -9.58 -6.39
C ASN A 68 3.11 -9.06 -5.69
N THR A 69 2.87 -9.49 -4.46
CA THR A 69 1.72 -9.05 -3.66
C THR A 69 1.75 -7.54 -3.41
N LEU A 70 2.91 -6.98 -3.06
CA LEU A 70 3.06 -5.54 -2.85
C LEU A 70 2.73 -4.76 -4.12
N ARG A 71 3.21 -5.22 -5.29
CA ARG A 71 2.90 -4.59 -6.58
C ARG A 71 1.41 -4.59 -6.89
N GLN A 72 0.72 -5.70 -6.61
CA GLN A 72 -0.74 -5.78 -6.76
C GLN A 72 -1.44 -4.76 -5.85
N TYR A 73 -1.07 -4.68 -4.58
CA TYR A 73 -1.63 -3.68 -3.67
C TYR A 73 -1.36 -2.24 -4.11
N THR A 74 -0.12 -1.92 -4.52
CA THR A 74 0.22 -0.59 -5.03
C THR A 74 -0.61 -0.25 -6.26
N THR A 75 -0.84 -1.21 -7.17
CA THR A 75 -1.66 -0.98 -8.37
C THR A 75 -3.11 -0.66 -8.00
N ILE A 76 -3.69 -1.38 -7.03
CA ILE A 76 -5.04 -1.14 -6.55
C ILE A 76 -5.14 0.23 -5.87
N VAL A 77 -4.20 0.55 -4.98
CA VAL A 77 -4.18 1.82 -4.25
C VAL A 77 -3.98 3.00 -5.20
N ASP A 78 -3.04 2.92 -6.14
CA ASP A 78 -2.79 4.01 -7.09
C ASP A 78 -3.97 4.23 -8.04
N ALA A 79 -4.71 3.17 -8.38
CA ALA A 79 -5.92 3.27 -9.20
C ALA A 79 -7.09 3.91 -8.43
N ASP A 80 -7.28 3.56 -7.15
CA ASP A 80 -8.44 4.01 -6.37
C ASP A 80 -8.20 5.32 -5.60
N TYR A 81 -6.96 5.67 -5.28
CA TYR A 81 -6.65 6.86 -4.48
C TYR A 81 -7.15 8.18 -5.11
N PRO A 82 -7.00 8.44 -6.43
CA PRO A 82 -7.58 9.63 -7.06
C PRO A 82 -9.11 9.65 -6.98
N ASN A 83 -9.75 8.49 -7.12
CA ASN A 83 -11.20 8.36 -7.02
C ASN A 83 -11.68 8.65 -5.60
N LEU A 84 -10.95 8.17 -4.58
CA LEU A 84 -11.25 8.46 -3.18
C LEU A 84 -11.11 9.96 -2.86
N LEU A 85 -10.02 10.59 -3.29
CA LEU A 85 -9.83 12.03 -3.12
C LEU A 85 -10.96 12.84 -3.76
N LYS A 86 -11.36 12.49 -4.99
CA LYS A 86 -12.48 13.13 -5.69
C LYS A 86 -13.79 12.98 -4.91
N ARG A 87 -14.08 11.78 -4.38
CA ARG A 87 -15.31 11.52 -3.59
C ARG A 87 -15.31 12.27 -2.26
N VAL A 88 -14.17 12.38 -1.58
CA VAL A 88 -14.05 13.17 -0.33
C VAL A 88 -14.31 14.65 -0.60
N GLU A 89 -13.77 15.19 -1.69
CA GLU A 89 -14.04 16.59 -2.06
C GLU A 89 -15.52 16.82 -2.40
N GLN A 90 -16.16 15.89 -3.11
CA GLN A 90 -17.60 15.96 -3.36
C GLN A 90 -18.42 15.93 -2.06
N ALA A 91 -18.06 15.05 -1.12
CA ALA A 91 -18.70 14.99 0.20
C ALA A 91 -18.59 16.33 0.93
N ARG A 92 -17.39 16.93 0.89
CA ARG A 92 -17.12 18.25 1.50
C ARG A 92 -18.03 19.32 0.92
N LEU A 93 -18.17 19.36 -0.40
CA LEU A 93 -19.02 20.33 -1.10
C LEU A 93 -20.51 20.16 -0.77
N ILE A 94 -21.00 18.91 -0.69
CA ILE A 94 -22.38 18.61 -0.30
C ILE A 94 -22.65 19.06 1.15
N MET A 95 -21.74 18.75 2.07
CA MET A 95 -21.88 19.18 3.48
C MET A 95 -21.83 20.71 3.63
N GLU A 96 -20.96 21.39 2.87
CA GLU A 96 -20.89 22.84 2.84
C GLU A 96 -22.21 23.45 2.36
N MET A 97 -22.81 22.87 1.30
CA MET A 97 -24.11 23.27 0.79
C MET A 97 -25.22 23.11 1.82
N ILE A 98 -25.30 21.98 2.51
CA ILE A 98 -26.31 21.74 3.55
C ILE A 98 -26.14 22.74 4.71
N THR A 99 -24.91 22.92 5.17
CA THR A 99 -24.60 23.81 6.30
C THR A 99 -24.95 25.26 6.00
N VAL A 100 -24.60 25.74 4.79
CA VAL A 100 -24.90 27.10 4.35
C VAL A 100 -26.40 27.28 4.09
N SER A 101 -27.08 26.29 3.50
CA SER A 101 -28.53 26.31 3.30
C SER A 101 -29.28 26.44 4.63
N ALA A 102 -28.93 25.64 5.63
CA ALA A 102 -29.52 25.69 6.97
C ALA A 102 -29.24 27.03 7.67
N SER A 103 -28.02 27.57 7.53
CA SER A 103 -27.64 28.85 8.12
C SER A 103 -28.34 30.04 7.43
N TYR A 104 -28.56 29.94 6.12
CA TYR A 104 -29.33 30.93 5.37
C TYR A 104 -30.80 30.97 5.81
N GLN A 105 -31.44 29.82 6.02
CA GLN A 105 -32.81 29.76 6.55
C GLN A 105 -32.94 30.43 7.93
N GLN A 106 -31.86 30.45 8.71
CA GLN A 106 -31.79 31.14 10.01
C GLN A 106 -31.42 32.63 9.89
N GLY A 107 -31.19 33.14 8.67
CA GLY A 107 -30.76 34.52 8.43
C GLY A 107 -29.32 34.82 8.86
N LEU A 108 -28.49 33.80 9.04
CA LEU A 108 -27.10 33.92 9.52
C LEU A 108 -26.09 34.11 8.38
N VAL A 109 -26.51 33.88 7.14
CA VAL A 109 -25.67 33.86 5.94
C VAL A 109 -26.38 34.61 4.82
N THR A 110 -25.62 35.29 3.96
CA THR A 110 -26.15 36.16 2.88
C THR A 110 -26.49 35.40 1.60
N ASP A 111 -27.28 36.03 0.73
CA ASP A 111 -27.55 35.53 -0.64
C ASP A 111 -26.26 35.24 -1.41
N SER A 112 -25.24 36.08 -1.25
CA SER A 112 -23.96 35.93 -1.93
C SER A 112 -23.22 34.66 -1.50
N GLU A 113 -23.26 34.34 -0.21
CA GLU A 113 -22.62 33.15 0.35
C GLU A 113 -23.39 31.88 -0.06
N MET A 114 -24.72 31.93 -0.04
CA MET A 114 -25.57 30.85 -0.55
C MET A 114 -25.31 30.56 -2.03
N MET A 115 -25.32 31.60 -2.87
CA MET A 115 -25.07 31.48 -4.31
C MET A 115 -23.64 31.00 -4.63
N SER A 116 -22.66 31.38 -3.81
CA SER A 116 -21.28 30.89 -3.94
C SER A 116 -21.19 29.38 -3.73
N VAL A 117 -21.93 28.83 -2.76
CA VAL A 117 -21.92 27.39 -2.50
C VAL A 117 -22.73 26.63 -3.54
N ILE A 118 -23.86 27.16 -3.99
CA ILE A 118 -24.62 26.60 -5.13
C ILE A 118 -23.74 26.54 -6.40
N ALA A 119 -22.93 27.56 -6.68
CA ALA A 119 -22.04 27.55 -7.84
C ALA A 119 -21.00 26.42 -7.79
N ASN A 120 -20.64 25.93 -6.60
CA ASN A 120 -19.72 24.81 -6.44
C ASN A 120 -20.36 23.45 -6.74
N VAL A 121 -21.68 23.37 -6.89
CA VAL A 121 -22.40 22.12 -7.23
C VAL A 121 -21.96 21.56 -8.57
N GLU A 122 -21.49 22.42 -9.49
CA GLU A 122 -20.97 21.97 -10.78
C GLU A 122 -19.74 21.06 -10.66
N LYS A 123 -18.98 21.19 -9.56
CA LYS A 123 -17.81 20.34 -9.23
C LYS A 123 -18.22 18.97 -8.67
N ILE A 124 -19.49 18.77 -8.34
CA ILE A 124 -20.03 17.50 -7.86
C ILE A 124 -20.38 16.63 -9.07
N ASP A 125 -19.75 15.47 -9.18
CA ASP A 125 -20.02 14.51 -10.26
C ASP A 125 -21.20 13.61 -9.89
N SER A 126 -22.38 14.22 -9.73
CA SER A 126 -23.63 13.52 -9.46
C SER A 126 -24.78 14.27 -10.10
N THR A 127 -25.43 13.64 -11.08
CA THR A 127 -26.60 14.20 -11.77
C THR A 127 -27.74 14.44 -10.79
N VAL A 128 -27.95 13.53 -9.83
CA VAL A 128 -29.02 13.65 -8.83
C VAL A 128 -28.83 14.89 -7.96
N VAL A 129 -27.60 15.14 -7.49
CA VAL A 129 -27.29 16.34 -6.71
C VAL A 129 -27.51 17.60 -7.54
N LYS A 130 -27.06 17.62 -8.79
CA LYS A 130 -27.24 18.77 -9.69
C LYS A 130 -28.71 19.06 -9.96
N GLU A 131 -29.51 18.04 -10.28
CA GLU A 131 -30.94 18.18 -10.54
C GLU A 131 -31.72 18.62 -9.30
N GLY A 132 -31.39 18.07 -8.12
CA GLY A 132 -32.01 18.50 -6.86
C GLY A 132 -31.76 19.98 -6.55
N VAL A 133 -30.53 20.46 -6.76
CA VAL A 133 -30.22 21.89 -6.59
C VAL A 133 -30.94 22.77 -7.61
N ILE A 134 -31.05 22.34 -8.87
CA ILE A 134 -31.81 23.07 -9.91
C ILE A 134 -33.29 23.19 -9.52
N GLN A 135 -33.89 22.12 -9.01
CA GLN A 135 -35.29 22.13 -8.55
C GLN A 135 -35.48 23.10 -7.38
N MET A 136 -34.59 23.07 -6.38
CA MET A 136 -34.64 24.03 -5.28
C MET A 136 -34.55 25.49 -5.74
N MET A 137 -33.67 25.78 -6.70
CA MET A 137 -33.57 27.13 -7.28
C MET A 137 -34.85 27.54 -8.03
N ALA A 138 -35.53 26.60 -8.67
CA ALA A 138 -36.76 26.84 -9.41
C ALA A 138 -37.97 27.08 -8.49
N ASP A 139 -38.04 26.34 -7.37
CA ASP A 139 -39.13 26.43 -6.40
C ASP A 139 -39.02 27.65 -5.46
N GLY A 140 -37.88 28.35 -5.52
CA GLY A 140 -37.62 29.54 -4.69
C GLY A 140 -37.46 29.22 -3.20
N SER A 141 -37.38 27.93 -2.86
CA SER A 141 -37.21 27.41 -1.52
C SER A 141 -35.83 26.78 -1.36
N ILE A 142 -35.22 27.05 -0.21
CA ILE A 142 -33.93 26.48 0.16
C ILE A 142 -34.15 25.15 0.85
N MET A 143 -33.19 24.23 0.65
CA MET A 143 -33.20 22.86 1.13
C MET A 143 -33.66 22.78 2.58
N ASN A 144 -34.78 22.09 2.82
CA ASN A 144 -35.15 21.70 4.18
C ASN A 144 -34.36 20.46 4.63
N GLU A 145 -34.46 20.09 5.91
CA GLU A 145 -33.71 18.96 6.46
C GLU A 145 -34.01 17.62 5.76
N ASP A 146 -35.25 17.43 5.29
CA ASP A 146 -35.68 16.20 4.61
C ASP A 146 -35.05 16.11 3.20
N GLU A 147 -35.08 17.21 2.43
CA GLU A 147 -34.45 17.34 1.12
C GLU A 147 -32.93 17.16 1.20
N ALA A 148 -32.30 17.65 2.28
CA ALA A 148 -30.88 17.43 2.55
C ALA A 148 -30.57 15.96 2.81
N GLY A 149 -31.43 15.27 3.56
CA GLY A 149 -31.33 13.84 3.81
C GLY A 149 -31.45 13.00 2.54
N GLU A 150 -32.40 13.34 1.67
CA GLU A 150 -32.59 12.66 0.38
C GLU A 150 -31.41 12.87 -0.57
N LEU A 151 -30.85 14.08 -0.62
CA LEU A 151 -29.71 14.42 -1.48
C LEU A 151 -28.44 13.69 -1.03
N VAL A 152 -28.16 13.63 0.28
CA VAL A 152 -27.03 12.86 0.84
C VAL A 152 -27.21 11.37 0.57
N THR A 153 -28.41 10.84 0.82
CA THR A 153 -28.70 9.41 0.62
C THR A 153 -28.56 9.01 -0.84
N SER A 154 -29.04 9.84 -1.77
CA SER A 154 -28.94 9.61 -3.20
C SER A 154 -27.49 9.64 -3.70
N TRP A 155 -26.70 10.60 -3.22
CA TRP A 155 -25.26 10.64 -3.50
C TRP A 155 -24.52 9.41 -2.94
N LEU A 156 -24.83 9.00 -1.71
CA LEU A 156 -24.25 7.80 -1.10
C LEU A 156 -24.59 6.53 -1.89
N ASN A 157 -25.81 6.41 -2.42
CA ASN A 157 -26.21 5.30 -3.27
C ASN A 157 -25.43 5.29 -4.60
N GLU A 158 -25.18 6.45 -5.20
CA GLU A 158 -24.39 6.57 -6.42
C GLU A 158 -22.91 6.23 -6.16
N VAL A 159 -22.34 6.70 -5.05
CA VAL A 159 -21.00 6.31 -4.57
C VAL A 159 -20.91 4.80 -4.37
N HIS A 160 -21.91 4.19 -3.73
CA HIS A 160 -21.95 2.75 -3.49
C HIS A 160 -21.97 1.95 -4.81
N ARG A 161 -22.78 2.37 -5.79
CA ARG A 161 -22.82 1.76 -7.11
C ARG A 161 -21.47 1.84 -7.84
N LEU A 162 -20.74 2.95 -7.69
CA LEU A 162 -19.43 3.14 -8.30
C LEU A 162 -18.29 2.40 -7.57
N LEU A 163 -18.56 1.73 -6.45
CA LEU A 163 -17.58 0.87 -5.73
C LEU A 163 -17.80 -0.62 -5.99
N GLN A 164 -18.88 -0.99 -6.67
CA GLN A 164 -19.18 -2.35 -7.12
C GLN A 164 -18.67 -2.59 -8.53
#